data_AF-A0A1Z8U0H6-F1
#
_entry.id   AF-A0A1Z8U0H6-F1
#
_cell.length_a   1.000
_cell.length_b   1.000
_cell.length_c   1.000
_cell.angle_alpha   90.00
_cell.angle_beta   90.00
_cell.angle_gamma   90.00
#
_symmetry.space_group_name_H-M   'P 1'
#
loop_
_entity.id
_entity.type
_entity.pdbx_description
1 polymer ?
#
loop_
_entity_poly.entity_id
_entity_poly.type
_entity_poly.pdbx_seq_one_letter_code
_entity_poly.pdbx_strand_id
1 'polypeptide(L)'
;MKIEIWPEHGPLNSKDIFDKFIKSLRASGEQIWENKQAPDADVAVIWSVLWQGRMRKYKDIWDRYRKANKPVIVIEVGGIKRNETWKIGINGVNREADFANQNVGGERWKKFNTALQPWKQSGNDIIICGQHTNSHQWRNNPPMSKWFVDKITEIRKYTDRPIVIRPHPRNHVEIDTTKYKDVKIIGPKRDRNTYDDTDLADRLKSAWALVSYSSNPAITAAMHGIPVYVSEASLSYDIGNTSFENINNPNMPDREKWANQLAYTEWWTEEIEQGLPWKRIKKRLEEKYL
;
A
#
# COMPACT_ATOMS: atom_id res chain seq x y z
N MET A 1 -10.84 -12.56 22.32
CA MET A 1 -9.48 -12.78 21.83
C MET A 1 -8.49 -12.08 22.76
N LYS A 2 -7.28 -12.64 22.87
CA LYS A 2 -6.13 -12.04 23.53
C LYS A 2 -5.27 -11.33 22.49
N ILE A 3 -5.14 -10.02 22.61
CA ILE A 3 -4.54 -9.16 21.60
C ILE A 3 -3.30 -8.49 22.18
N GLU A 4 -2.18 -8.68 21.52
CA GLU A 4 -0.94 -7.94 21.80
C GLU A 4 -0.84 -6.75 20.86
N ILE A 5 -0.74 -5.52 21.38
CA ILE A 5 -0.76 -4.30 20.55
C ILE A 5 0.34 -3.35 20.98
N TRP A 6 1.04 -2.75 20.01
CA TRP A 6 2.27 -1.98 20.26
C TRP A 6 2.23 -0.55 19.72
N PRO A 7 1.40 0.36 20.27
CA PRO A 7 1.38 1.76 19.84
C PRO A 7 2.73 2.50 20.01
N GLU A 8 3.56 2.11 20.98
CA GLU A 8 4.79 2.84 21.33
C GLU A 8 5.83 2.87 20.18
N HIS A 9 5.85 1.85 19.33
CA HIS A 9 6.76 1.74 18.18
C HIS A 9 6.22 2.44 16.93
N GLY A 10 5.00 2.97 16.99
CA GLY A 10 4.34 3.62 15.88
C GLY A 10 5.00 4.94 15.48
N PRO A 11 4.77 5.41 14.24
CA PRO A 11 5.12 6.76 13.86
C PRO A 11 4.30 7.78 14.65
N LEU A 12 4.72 9.05 14.67
CA LEU A 12 4.07 10.07 15.52
C LEU A 12 2.58 10.26 15.20
N ASN A 13 2.18 10.07 13.95
CA ASN A 13 0.81 10.21 13.49
C ASN A 13 -0.06 8.96 13.70
N SER A 14 0.47 7.84 14.22
CA SER A 14 -0.33 6.64 14.47
C SER A 14 -1.05 6.68 15.82
N LYS A 15 -0.69 7.61 16.71
CA LYS A 15 -1.17 7.62 18.11
C LYS A 15 -2.70 7.63 18.19
N ASP A 16 -3.34 8.61 17.56
CA ASP A 16 -4.80 8.73 17.57
C ASP A 16 -5.49 7.48 17.00
N ILE A 17 -4.96 6.92 15.92
CA ILE A 17 -5.52 5.74 15.26
C ILE A 17 -5.40 4.50 16.15
N PHE A 18 -4.27 4.31 16.83
CA PHE A 18 -4.14 3.26 17.83
C PHE A 18 -5.10 3.47 18.99
N ASP A 19 -5.25 4.68 19.50
CA ASP A 19 -6.18 4.99 20.60
C ASP A 19 -7.62 4.63 20.20
N LYS A 20 -8.04 5.00 18.98
CA LYS A 20 -9.36 4.65 18.42
C LYS A 20 -9.54 3.14 18.23
N PHE A 21 -8.53 2.46 17.69
CA PHE A 21 -8.60 1.02 17.49
C PHE A 21 -8.63 0.27 18.82
N ILE A 22 -7.79 0.64 19.79
CA ILE A 22 -7.80 0.06 21.14
C ILE A 22 -9.15 0.28 21.81
N LYS A 23 -9.75 1.47 21.67
CA LYS A 23 -11.10 1.75 22.19
C LYS A 23 -12.14 0.79 21.59
N SER A 24 -12.09 0.54 20.28
CA SER A 24 -13.04 -0.39 19.65
C SER A 24 -12.81 -1.84 20.05
N LEU A 25 -11.55 -2.26 20.21
CA LEU A 25 -11.20 -3.57 20.76
C LEU A 25 -11.77 -3.75 22.19
N ARG A 26 -11.57 -2.77 23.08
CA ARG A 26 -12.11 -2.81 24.45
C ARG A 26 -13.64 -2.87 24.45
N ALA A 27 -14.29 -2.07 23.60
CA ALA A 27 -15.75 -2.07 23.47
C ALA A 27 -16.31 -3.41 22.99
N SER A 28 -15.53 -4.17 22.21
CA SER A 28 -15.88 -5.54 21.77
C SER A 28 -15.52 -6.65 22.76
N GLY A 29 -15.02 -6.31 23.96
CA GLY A 29 -14.69 -7.26 25.03
C GLY A 29 -13.36 -7.99 24.86
N GLU A 30 -12.44 -7.48 24.02
CA GLU A 30 -11.13 -8.11 23.83
C GLU A 30 -10.20 -7.88 25.03
N GLN A 31 -9.33 -8.86 25.29
CA GLN A 31 -8.28 -8.73 26.31
C GLN A 31 -7.04 -8.16 25.64
N ILE A 32 -6.57 -6.99 26.10
CA ILE A 32 -5.51 -6.22 25.41
C ILE A 32 -4.25 -6.15 26.27
N TRP A 33 -3.12 -6.50 25.67
CA TRP A 33 -1.77 -6.28 26.18
C TRP A 33 -1.12 -5.16 25.38
N GLU A 34 -1.26 -3.94 25.90
CA GLU A 34 -0.72 -2.74 25.28
C GLU A 34 0.76 -2.54 25.66
N ASN A 35 1.65 -2.42 24.67
CA ASN A 35 3.09 -2.22 24.80
C ASN A 35 3.79 -3.27 25.69
N LYS A 36 3.26 -4.50 25.70
CA LYS A 36 3.85 -5.62 26.43
C LYS A 36 3.50 -6.92 25.76
N GLN A 37 4.40 -7.89 25.87
CA GLN A 37 4.16 -9.23 25.36
C GLN A 37 3.08 -9.94 26.21
N ALA A 38 2.16 -10.62 25.54
CA ALA A 38 1.23 -11.54 26.17
C ALA A 38 1.78 -12.97 26.11
N PRO A 39 1.66 -13.79 27.18
CA PRO A 39 2.15 -15.17 27.17
C PRO A 39 1.53 -16.05 26.08
N ASP A 40 0.24 -15.84 25.78
CA ASP A 40 -0.54 -16.69 24.90
C ASP A 40 -1.52 -15.91 23.99
N ALA A 41 -1.13 -14.72 23.52
CA ALA A 41 -2.00 -13.94 22.63
C ALA A 41 -2.34 -14.66 21.32
N ASP A 42 -3.56 -14.45 20.85
CA ASP A 42 -4.11 -15.00 19.60
C ASP A 42 -3.56 -14.23 18.39
N VAL A 43 -3.38 -12.92 18.53
CA VAL A 43 -3.04 -12.00 17.43
C VAL A 43 -2.20 -10.83 17.93
N ALA A 44 -1.27 -10.37 17.09
CA ALA A 44 -0.55 -9.11 17.29
C ALA A 44 -1.16 -7.99 16.44
N VAL A 45 -1.04 -6.75 16.90
CA VAL A 45 -1.38 -5.55 16.13
C VAL A 45 -0.14 -4.64 16.07
N ILE A 46 0.26 -4.31 14.84
CA ILE A 46 1.41 -3.42 14.56
C ILE A 46 1.01 -2.30 13.60
N TRP A 47 1.90 -1.31 13.46
CA TRP A 47 1.78 -0.27 12.43
C TRP A 47 2.79 -0.49 11.31
N SER A 48 2.31 -0.54 10.08
CA SER A 48 3.09 -0.76 8.86
C SER A 48 3.90 -2.06 8.90
N VAL A 49 4.62 -2.31 7.80
CA VAL A 49 5.64 -3.34 7.68
C VAL A 49 6.96 -2.72 7.21
N LEU A 50 7.25 -1.50 7.67
CA LEU A 50 8.51 -0.80 7.44
C LEU A 50 9.46 -1.03 8.61
N TRP A 51 10.54 -1.77 8.36
CA TRP A 51 11.50 -2.17 9.41
C TRP A 51 12.58 -1.12 9.64
N GLN A 52 12.19 0.15 9.79
CA GLN A 52 13.11 1.27 9.97
C GLN A 52 12.58 2.33 10.93
N GLY A 53 13.50 3.09 11.54
CA GLY A 53 13.17 4.19 12.44
C GLY A 53 12.44 3.68 13.68
N ARG A 54 11.40 4.40 14.12
CA ARG A 54 10.55 4.01 15.27
C ARG A 54 9.93 2.63 15.09
N MET A 55 9.56 2.29 13.85
CA MET A 55 8.84 1.08 13.48
C MET A 55 9.74 -0.17 13.38
N ARG A 56 11.07 -0.03 13.47
CA ARG A 56 12.01 -1.16 13.34
C ARG A 56 11.71 -2.32 14.31
N LYS A 57 11.21 -2.00 15.51
CA LYS A 57 10.90 -2.98 16.57
C LYS A 57 9.67 -3.84 16.23
N TYR A 58 8.81 -3.41 15.32
CA TYR A 58 7.71 -4.25 14.84
C TYR A 58 8.18 -5.51 14.12
N LYS A 59 9.42 -5.54 13.61
CA LYS A 59 9.98 -6.73 12.98
C LYS A 59 10.06 -7.91 13.94
N ASP A 60 10.45 -7.68 15.19
CA ASP A 60 10.58 -8.76 16.19
C ASP A 60 9.20 -9.33 16.58
N ILE A 61 8.20 -8.45 16.68
CA ILE A 61 6.79 -8.84 16.92
C ILE A 61 6.26 -9.63 15.72
N TRP A 62 6.46 -9.11 14.51
CA TRP A 62 6.09 -9.78 13.27
C TRP A 62 6.71 -11.18 13.18
N ASP A 63 8.03 -11.28 13.31
CA ASP A 63 8.75 -12.56 13.17
C ASP A 63 8.29 -13.57 14.22
N ARG A 64 8.09 -13.16 15.48
CA ARG A 64 7.60 -14.04 16.55
C ARG A 64 6.22 -14.62 16.22
N TYR A 65 5.28 -13.78 15.81
CA TYR A 65 3.92 -14.23 15.47
C TYR A 65 3.91 -15.08 14.21
N ARG A 66 4.58 -14.63 13.13
CA ARG A 66 4.61 -15.38 11.87
C ARG A 66 5.33 -16.72 12.01
N LYS A 67 6.41 -16.81 12.80
CA LYS A 67 7.10 -18.07 13.11
C LYS A 67 6.22 -19.04 13.93
N ALA A 68 5.38 -18.51 14.80
CA ALA A 68 4.40 -19.30 15.56
C ALA A 68 3.12 -19.61 14.76
N ASN A 69 3.10 -19.32 13.45
CA ASN A 69 1.92 -19.42 12.58
C ASN A 69 0.69 -18.63 13.09
N LYS A 70 0.92 -17.56 13.86
CA LYS A 70 -0.12 -16.67 14.38
C LYS A 70 -0.31 -15.45 13.47
N PRO A 71 -1.55 -14.92 13.38
CA PRO A 71 -1.84 -13.75 12.59
C PRO A 71 -1.26 -12.46 13.20
N VAL A 72 -0.95 -11.50 12.33
CA VAL A 72 -0.61 -10.12 12.70
C VAL A 72 -1.54 -9.19 11.96
N ILE A 73 -2.29 -8.36 12.67
CA ILE A 73 -3.06 -7.26 12.10
C ILE A 73 -2.11 -6.10 11.89
N VAL A 74 -2.13 -5.52 10.68
CA VAL A 74 -1.32 -4.38 10.32
C VAL A 74 -2.22 -3.19 10.03
N ILE A 75 -2.00 -2.10 10.76
CA ILE A 75 -2.59 -0.80 10.47
C ILE A 75 -1.62 0.00 9.60
N GLU A 76 -2.09 0.63 8.54
CA GLU A 76 -1.24 1.38 7.60
C GLU A 76 -1.99 2.61 7.05
N VAL A 77 -1.27 3.57 6.48
CA VAL A 77 -1.86 4.71 5.79
C VAL A 77 -2.63 4.26 4.54
N GLY A 78 -3.81 4.83 4.33
CA GLY A 78 -4.64 4.63 3.14
C GLY A 78 -3.99 5.11 1.84
N GLY A 79 -4.31 4.43 0.75
CA GLY A 79 -3.95 4.75 -0.63
C GLY A 79 -5.07 5.39 -1.45
N ILE A 80 -6.34 5.34 -1.01
CA ILE A 80 -7.47 6.01 -1.68
C ILE A 80 -7.55 7.47 -1.21
N LYS A 81 -7.67 7.70 0.10
CA LYS A 81 -7.72 9.04 0.73
C LYS A 81 -6.62 9.14 1.77
N ARG A 82 -5.45 9.60 1.35
CA ARG A 82 -4.25 9.64 2.19
C ARG A 82 -4.44 10.63 3.33
N ASN A 83 -3.99 10.26 4.54
CA ASN A 83 -4.17 11.00 5.80
C ASN A 83 -5.62 11.11 6.31
N GLU A 84 -6.61 10.63 5.56
CA GLU A 84 -8.03 10.60 5.96
C GLU A 84 -8.57 9.19 6.17
N THR A 85 -7.85 8.18 5.69
CA THR A 85 -8.23 6.78 5.82
C THR A 85 -7.02 5.90 6.09
N TRP A 86 -7.26 4.75 6.73
CA TRP A 86 -6.23 3.82 7.21
C TRP A 86 -6.59 2.40 6.84
N LYS A 87 -5.60 1.68 6.34
CA LYS A 87 -5.71 0.25 6.04
C LYS A 87 -5.68 -0.57 7.31
N ILE A 88 -6.49 -1.61 7.36
CA ILE A 88 -6.42 -2.63 8.41
C ILE A 88 -6.52 -3.99 7.73
N GLY A 89 -5.42 -4.76 7.75
CA GLY A 89 -5.34 -6.06 7.09
C GLY A 89 -4.62 -7.10 7.94
N ILE A 90 -4.87 -8.38 7.64
CA ILE A 90 -4.20 -9.50 8.30
C ILE A 90 -2.97 -9.89 7.48
N ASN A 91 -1.80 -9.95 8.11
CA ASN A 91 -0.52 -10.39 7.56
C ASN A 91 -0.02 -9.60 6.34
N GLY A 92 -0.30 -8.30 6.26
CA GLY A 92 0.28 -7.44 5.23
C GLY A 92 -0.46 -6.11 5.06
N VAL A 93 -0.05 -5.35 4.05
CA VAL A 93 -0.63 -4.04 3.69
C VAL A 93 -0.96 -3.88 2.20
N ASN A 94 -0.55 -4.84 1.38
CA ASN A 94 -0.80 -4.92 -0.07
C ASN A 94 -1.57 -6.24 -0.38
N ARG A 95 -1.52 -6.77 -1.60
CA ARG A 95 -2.33 -7.96 -1.99
C ARG A 95 -2.01 -9.21 -1.16
N GLU A 96 -0.84 -9.28 -0.52
CA GLU A 96 -0.49 -10.39 0.37
C GLU A 96 -1.33 -10.42 1.66
N ALA A 97 -1.97 -9.31 2.00
CA ALA A 97 -2.83 -9.19 3.17
C ALA A 97 -4.22 -9.76 2.92
N ASP A 98 -4.83 -10.29 3.98
CA ASP A 98 -6.27 -10.59 3.98
C ASP A 98 -7.04 -9.42 4.59
N PHE A 99 -7.75 -8.67 3.75
CA PHE A 99 -8.62 -7.55 4.15
C PHE A 99 -10.06 -7.97 4.43
N ALA A 100 -10.35 -9.29 4.42
CA ALA A 100 -11.71 -9.82 4.54
C ALA A 100 -12.69 -9.19 3.53
N ASN A 101 -12.26 -8.98 2.28
CA ASN A 101 -12.98 -8.25 1.23
C ASN A 101 -13.34 -9.12 0.01
N GLN A 102 -13.38 -10.45 0.16
CA GLN A 102 -13.61 -11.37 -0.94
C GLN A 102 -15.04 -11.25 -1.52
N ASN A 103 -16.03 -11.01 -0.66
CA ASN A 103 -17.44 -10.87 -1.02
C ASN A 103 -17.98 -9.53 -0.51
N VAL A 104 -17.92 -8.50 -1.35
CA VAL A 104 -18.33 -7.13 -0.97
C VAL A 104 -19.13 -6.44 -2.08
N GLY A 105 -20.06 -5.58 -1.69
CA GLY A 105 -20.84 -4.73 -2.60
C GLY A 105 -20.19 -3.38 -2.87
N GLY A 106 -20.84 -2.54 -3.70
CA GLY A 106 -20.31 -1.25 -4.13
C GLY A 106 -20.58 -0.05 -3.20
N GLU A 107 -21.43 -0.19 -2.17
CA GLU A 107 -21.84 0.93 -1.33
C GLU A 107 -20.67 1.62 -0.62
N ARG A 108 -19.63 0.87 -0.25
CA ARG A 108 -18.47 1.45 0.43
C ARG A 108 -17.67 2.37 -0.46
N TRP A 109 -17.51 2.03 -1.74
CA TRP A 109 -16.77 2.86 -2.68
C TRP A 109 -17.40 4.25 -2.82
N LYS A 110 -18.74 4.33 -2.83
CA LYS A 110 -19.48 5.59 -2.89
C LYS A 110 -19.12 6.58 -1.77
N LYS A 111 -18.77 6.08 -0.56
CA LYS A 111 -18.37 6.93 0.57
C LYS A 111 -17.08 7.72 0.33
N PHE A 112 -16.17 7.20 -0.50
CA PHE A 112 -14.91 7.89 -0.79
C PHE A 112 -15.10 9.13 -1.66
N ASN A 113 -16.30 9.31 -2.23
CA ASN A 113 -16.67 10.44 -3.08
C ASN A 113 -15.57 10.78 -4.10
N THR A 114 -14.99 9.75 -4.71
CA THR A 114 -13.94 9.86 -5.72
C THR A 114 -14.36 9.10 -6.95
N ALA A 115 -14.37 9.79 -8.09
CA ALA A 115 -14.67 9.17 -9.37
C ALA A 115 -13.44 8.44 -9.92
N LEU A 116 -13.66 7.24 -10.46
CA LEU A 116 -12.70 6.60 -11.35
C LEU A 116 -12.72 7.36 -12.67
N GLN A 117 -11.66 8.10 -12.96
CA GLN A 117 -11.57 8.82 -14.24
C GLN A 117 -11.55 7.82 -15.38
N PRO A 118 -12.21 8.09 -16.53
CA PRO A 118 -12.10 7.25 -17.71
C PRO A 118 -10.64 7.00 -18.06
N TRP A 119 -10.34 5.82 -18.60
CA TRP A 119 -8.99 5.53 -19.06
C TRP A 119 -8.54 6.58 -20.06
N LYS A 120 -7.31 7.10 -19.88
CA LYS A 120 -6.75 8.19 -20.67
C LYS A 120 -5.27 7.94 -20.93
N GLN A 121 -4.92 7.80 -22.20
CA GLN A 121 -3.56 7.59 -22.68
C GLN A 121 -3.09 8.78 -23.52
N SER A 122 -3.15 9.99 -22.96
CA SER A 122 -2.75 11.21 -23.68
C SER A 122 -1.37 11.72 -23.30
N GLY A 123 -0.74 11.14 -22.28
CA GLY A 123 0.61 11.50 -21.85
C GLY A 123 1.69 10.84 -22.72
N ASN A 124 2.95 11.06 -22.35
CA ASN A 124 4.10 10.48 -23.05
C ASN A 124 5.09 9.79 -22.10
N ASP A 125 5.09 10.14 -20.81
CA ASP A 125 6.08 9.65 -19.86
C ASP A 125 5.68 8.28 -19.29
N ILE A 126 6.62 7.35 -19.22
CA ILE A 126 6.49 6.15 -18.40
C ILE A 126 7.09 6.45 -17.03
N ILE A 127 6.25 6.49 -16.00
CA ILE A 127 6.68 6.85 -14.64
C ILE A 127 6.96 5.58 -13.85
N ILE A 128 8.19 5.38 -13.38
CA ILE A 128 8.57 4.24 -12.56
C ILE A 128 8.67 4.68 -11.10
N CYS A 129 7.76 4.21 -10.24
CA CYS A 129 7.74 4.54 -8.82
C CYS A 129 8.47 3.48 -7.99
N GLY A 130 9.48 3.93 -7.23
CA GLY A 130 10.22 3.08 -6.29
C GLY A 130 9.47 2.81 -4.98
N GLN A 131 10.01 1.89 -4.19
CA GLN A 131 9.54 1.56 -2.85
C GLN A 131 10.64 1.74 -1.79
N HIS A 132 10.29 1.48 -0.54
CA HIS A 132 11.26 1.46 0.55
C HIS A 132 11.92 0.08 0.64
N THR A 133 13.25 0.02 0.54
CA THR A 133 14.04 -1.24 0.56
C THR A 133 13.89 -2.02 1.88
N ASN A 134 13.81 -1.30 3.00
CA ASN A 134 13.57 -1.88 4.33
C ASN A 134 12.10 -2.28 4.61
N SER A 135 11.19 -2.17 3.65
CA SER A 135 9.82 -2.66 3.84
C SER A 135 9.76 -4.18 3.63
N HIS A 136 8.94 -4.88 4.41
CA HIS A 136 8.60 -6.28 4.19
C HIS A 136 8.10 -6.53 2.76
N GLN A 137 7.40 -5.57 2.16
CA GLN A 137 6.91 -5.63 0.78
C GLN A 137 8.04 -5.80 -0.24
N TRP A 138 9.27 -5.41 0.11
CA TRP A 138 10.46 -5.46 -0.74
C TRP A 138 11.41 -6.63 -0.40
N ARG A 139 11.10 -7.45 0.60
CA ARG A 139 12.01 -8.46 1.19
C ARG A 139 12.64 -9.45 0.19
N ASN A 140 11.95 -9.76 -0.91
CA ASN A 140 12.38 -10.73 -1.92
C ASN A 140 12.80 -10.06 -3.24
N ASN A 141 12.95 -8.73 -3.26
CA ASN A 141 13.31 -7.98 -4.45
C ASN A 141 14.79 -7.59 -4.44
N PRO A 142 15.39 -7.36 -5.62
CA PRO A 142 16.76 -6.86 -5.71
C PRO A 142 16.89 -5.46 -5.10
N PRO A 143 18.13 -4.95 -4.88
CA PRO A 143 18.35 -3.56 -4.53
C PRO A 143 17.59 -2.61 -5.47
N MET A 144 17.05 -1.52 -4.94
CA MET A 144 16.15 -0.63 -5.69
C MET A 144 16.81 -0.04 -6.96
N SER A 145 18.10 0.30 -6.90
CA SER A 145 18.87 0.77 -8.06
C SER A 145 18.91 -0.27 -9.18
N LYS A 146 19.18 -1.54 -8.83
CA LYS A 146 19.12 -2.66 -9.78
C LYS A 146 17.71 -2.85 -10.34
N TRP A 147 16.67 -2.80 -9.50
CA TRP A 147 15.29 -2.93 -9.97
C TRP A 147 14.93 -1.86 -11.00
N PHE A 148 15.29 -0.60 -10.74
CA PHE A 148 15.06 0.48 -11.70
C PHE A 148 15.80 0.25 -13.02
N VAL A 149 17.08 -0.15 -12.97
CA VAL A 149 17.86 -0.50 -14.18
C VAL A 149 17.18 -1.63 -14.95
N ASP A 150 16.81 -2.71 -14.27
CA ASP A 150 16.13 -3.85 -14.89
C ASP A 150 14.83 -3.42 -15.57
N LYS A 151 14.03 -2.54 -14.94
CA LYS A 151 12.78 -2.02 -15.54
C LYS A 151 13.03 -1.10 -16.73
N ILE A 152 14.04 -0.23 -16.69
CA ILE A 152 14.43 0.60 -17.84
C ILE A 152 14.79 -0.29 -19.03
N THR A 153 15.68 -1.27 -18.81
CA THR A 153 16.11 -2.20 -19.85
C THR A 153 14.95 -3.00 -20.43
N GLU A 154 14.02 -3.46 -19.59
CA GLU A 154 12.86 -4.24 -20.01
C GLU A 154 11.88 -3.40 -20.85
N ILE A 155 11.55 -2.19 -20.41
CA ILE A 155 10.66 -1.26 -21.11
C ILE A 155 11.23 -0.86 -22.48
N ARG A 156 12.55 -0.62 -22.55
CA ARG A 156 13.24 -0.20 -23.77
C ARG A 156 13.20 -1.23 -24.90
N LYS A 157 12.81 -2.49 -24.62
CA LYS A 157 12.57 -3.49 -25.67
C LYS A 157 11.33 -3.18 -26.52
N TYR A 158 10.41 -2.38 -26.00
CA TYR A 158 9.09 -2.18 -26.62
C TYR A 158 8.81 -0.72 -26.98
N THR A 159 9.50 0.24 -26.38
CA THR A 159 9.18 1.67 -26.59
C THR A 159 10.33 2.63 -26.28
N ASP A 160 10.37 3.72 -27.05
CA ASP A 160 11.30 4.85 -26.89
C ASP A 160 10.74 6.00 -26.03
N ARG A 161 9.52 5.84 -25.49
CA ARG A 161 8.89 6.88 -24.65
C ARG A 161 9.80 7.35 -23.50
N PRO A 162 9.79 8.65 -23.13
CA PRO A 162 10.58 9.11 -21.99
C PRO A 162 10.24 8.35 -20.70
N ILE A 163 11.26 8.04 -19.90
CA ILE A 163 11.10 7.35 -18.62
C ILE A 163 11.43 8.32 -17.48
N VAL A 164 10.52 8.42 -16.51
CA VAL A 164 10.72 9.21 -15.29
C VAL A 164 10.82 8.27 -14.10
N ILE A 165 12.02 8.16 -13.55
CA ILE A 165 12.26 7.45 -12.29
C ILE A 165 11.81 8.36 -11.14
N ARG A 166 10.91 7.86 -10.30
CA ARG A 166 10.44 8.53 -9.08
C ARG A 166 10.78 7.67 -7.87
N PRO A 167 11.89 7.93 -7.17
CA PRO A 167 12.25 7.24 -5.93
C PRO A 167 11.19 7.44 -4.85
N HIS A 168 11.18 6.55 -3.86
CA HIS A 168 10.31 6.71 -2.69
C HIS A 168 10.76 7.94 -1.87
N PRO A 169 9.84 8.77 -1.32
CA PRO A 169 10.20 10.04 -0.67
C PRO A 169 11.18 9.93 0.51
N ARG A 170 11.24 8.75 1.13
CA ARG A 170 12.08 8.46 2.29
C ARG A 170 13.16 7.41 2.02
N ASN A 171 13.39 7.04 0.77
CA ASN A 171 14.41 6.07 0.39
C ASN A 171 15.20 6.62 -0.80
N HIS A 172 16.36 7.20 -0.50
CA HIS A 172 17.23 7.75 -1.53
C HIS A 172 17.84 6.62 -2.36
N VAL A 173 17.89 6.80 -3.68
CA VAL A 173 18.44 5.83 -4.62
C VAL A 173 19.18 6.61 -5.70
N GLU A 174 20.44 6.25 -5.89
CA GLU A 174 21.29 6.80 -6.94
C GLU A 174 21.31 5.89 -8.14
N ILE A 175 21.11 6.47 -9.32
CA ILE A 175 21.21 5.82 -10.63
C ILE A 175 21.83 6.82 -11.58
N ASP A 176 22.84 6.38 -12.31
CA ASP A 176 23.38 7.14 -13.43
C ASP A 176 22.44 7.03 -14.63
N THR A 177 21.51 7.98 -14.72
CA THR A 177 20.51 8.03 -15.81
C THR A 177 21.12 8.45 -17.14
N THR A 178 22.33 9.01 -17.18
CA THR A 178 22.97 9.48 -18.43
C THR A 178 23.28 8.34 -19.39
N LYS A 179 23.35 7.11 -18.87
CA LYS A 179 23.54 5.87 -19.64
C LYS A 179 22.33 5.43 -20.45
N TYR A 180 21.17 6.05 -20.24
CA TYR A 180 19.92 5.62 -20.85
C TYR A 180 19.24 6.77 -21.58
N LYS A 181 18.90 6.55 -22.85
CA LYS A 181 18.22 7.53 -23.69
C LYS A 181 16.88 7.93 -23.08
N ASP A 182 16.64 9.23 -22.97
CA ASP A 182 15.39 9.85 -22.49
C ASP A 182 14.93 9.32 -21.12
N VAL A 183 15.88 9.08 -20.21
CA VAL A 183 15.62 8.71 -18.83
C VAL A 183 16.07 9.81 -17.88
N LYS A 184 15.20 10.17 -16.93
CA LYS A 184 15.54 11.12 -15.87
C LYS A 184 15.01 10.67 -14.52
N ILE A 185 15.69 11.10 -13.46
CA ILE A 185 15.22 10.92 -12.09
C ILE A 185 14.58 12.21 -11.60
N ILE A 186 13.32 12.12 -11.13
CA ILE A 186 12.60 13.23 -10.53
C ILE A 186 12.11 12.79 -9.16
N GLY A 187 12.77 13.33 -8.13
CA GLY A 187 12.39 13.09 -6.74
C GLY A 187 10.98 13.63 -6.43
N PRO A 188 10.27 12.98 -5.50
CA PRO A 188 8.98 13.46 -5.03
C PRO A 188 9.10 14.82 -4.34
N LYS A 189 8.24 15.76 -4.71
CA LYS A 189 8.09 17.04 -4.01
C LYS A 189 7.01 16.87 -2.95
N ARG A 190 7.37 17.05 -1.67
CA ARG A 190 6.44 16.98 -0.56
C ARG A 190 5.51 18.19 -0.57
N ASP A 191 4.22 17.96 -0.42
CA ASP A 191 3.26 19.02 -0.13
C ASP A 191 3.41 19.44 1.34
N ARG A 192 3.77 20.69 1.59
CA ARG A 192 3.98 21.24 2.94
C ARG A 192 2.68 21.40 3.72
N ASN A 193 1.52 21.40 3.04
CA ASN A 193 0.21 21.49 3.67
C ASN A 193 -0.33 20.12 4.13
N THR A 194 0.35 19.03 3.80
CA THR A 194 -0.05 17.68 4.18
C THR A 194 1.02 17.00 5.02
N TYR A 195 0.62 15.98 5.78
CA TYR A 195 1.57 15.24 6.59
C TYR A 195 2.58 14.48 5.73
N ASP A 196 2.15 13.89 4.62
CA ASP A 196 2.99 12.95 3.86
C ASP A 196 2.77 12.99 2.33
N ASP A 197 1.90 13.85 1.82
CA ASP A 197 1.54 13.83 0.39
C ASP A 197 2.61 14.43 -0.53
N THR A 198 2.58 14.06 -1.80
CA THR A 198 3.57 14.46 -2.80
C THR A 198 2.93 14.81 -4.14
N ASP A 199 3.70 15.43 -5.03
CA ASP A 199 3.29 15.87 -6.38
C ASP A 199 2.90 14.76 -7.39
N LEU A 200 2.52 13.55 -6.95
CA LEU A 200 2.23 12.43 -7.88
C LEU A 200 1.07 12.76 -8.82
N ALA A 201 -0.03 13.34 -8.33
CA ALA A 201 -1.19 13.67 -9.17
C ALA A 201 -0.83 14.63 -10.31
N ASP A 202 0.05 15.59 -10.06
CA ASP A 202 0.56 16.49 -11.10
C ASP A 202 1.44 15.75 -12.11
N ARG A 203 2.24 14.79 -11.66
CA ARG A 203 3.06 13.95 -12.57
C ARG A 203 2.21 13.05 -13.45
N LEU A 204 1.08 12.57 -12.96
CA LEU A 204 0.17 11.74 -13.76
C LEU A 204 -0.41 12.48 -14.97
N LYS A 205 -0.39 13.82 -14.99
CA LYS A 205 -0.84 14.62 -16.15
C LYS A 205 -0.01 14.37 -17.42
N SER A 206 1.28 14.03 -17.27
CA SER A 206 2.15 13.68 -18.42
C SER A 206 2.31 12.17 -18.63
N ALA A 207 1.68 11.34 -17.80
CA ALA A 207 1.90 9.90 -17.81
C ALA A 207 1.19 9.21 -18.98
N TRP A 208 1.96 8.40 -19.71
CA TRP A 208 1.44 7.36 -20.59
C TRP A 208 1.07 6.11 -19.77
N ALA A 209 1.94 5.71 -18.85
CA ALA A 209 1.75 4.57 -17.94
C ALA A 209 2.52 4.78 -16.64
N LEU A 210 2.09 4.10 -15.57
CA LEU A 210 2.81 4.04 -14.30
C LEU A 210 3.28 2.61 -13.99
N VAL A 211 4.56 2.46 -13.67
CA VAL A 211 5.19 1.21 -13.25
C VAL A 211 5.45 1.26 -11.75
N SER A 212 4.98 0.26 -11.02
CA SER A 212 5.21 0.12 -9.58
C SER A 212 5.16 -1.35 -9.21
N TYR A 213 6.04 -1.83 -8.34
CA TYR A 213 5.97 -3.23 -7.91
C TYR A 213 4.67 -3.52 -7.15
N SER A 214 4.38 -2.82 -6.04
CA SER A 214 3.19 -3.07 -5.19
C SER A 214 2.66 -1.85 -4.42
N SER A 215 3.14 -0.64 -4.72
CA SER A 215 2.88 0.54 -3.88
C SER A 215 1.61 1.32 -4.23
N ASN A 216 1.12 2.11 -3.26
CA ASN A 216 -0.07 2.97 -3.40
C ASN A 216 -0.08 3.90 -4.64
N PRO A 217 1.06 4.41 -5.17
CA PRO A 217 1.07 5.12 -6.46
C PRO A 217 0.32 4.43 -7.61
N ALA A 218 0.29 3.10 -7.66
CA ALA A 218 -0.49 2.36 -8.66
C ALA A 218 -2.01 2.54 -8.48
N ILE A 219 -2.49 2.58 -7.24
CA ILE A 219 -3.89 2.89 -6.92
C ILE A 219 -4.24 4.28 -7.43
N THR A 220 -3.41 5.28 -7.09
CA THR A 220 -3.62 6.67 -7.52
C THR A 220 -3.64 6.80 -9.04
N ALA A 221 -2.67 6.19 -9.75
CA ALA A 221 -2.64 6.19 -11.22
C ALA A 221 -3.88 5.54 -11.83
N ALA A 222 -4.26 4.35 -11.34
CA ALA A 222 -5.44 3.66 -11.82
C ALA A 222 -6.72 4.49 -11.59
N MET A 223 -6.87 5.19 -10.46
CA MET A 223 -8.01 6.09 -10.22
C MET A 223 -8.03 7.29 -11.17
N HIS A 224 -6.86 7.79 -11.59
CA HIS A 224 -6.72 8.89 -12.57
C HIS A 224 -6.83 8.42 -14.03
N GLY A 225 -7.15 7.15 -14.28
CA GLY A 225 -7.30 6.61 -15.62
C GLY A 225 -5.96 6.39 -16.33
N ILE A 226 -4.86 6.23 -15.60
CA ILE A 226 -3.55 5.90 -16.16
C ILE A 226 -3.30 4.39 -16.03
N PRO A 227 -2.98 3.67 -17.12
CA PRO A 227 -2.69 2.24 -17.05
C PRO A 227 -1.47 1.96 -16.19
N VAL A 228 -1.53 0.88 -15.40
CA VAL A 228 -0.47 0.52 -14.46
C VAL A 228 0.19 -0.79 -14.81
N TYR A 229 1.49 -0.89 -14.54
CA TYR A 229 2.30 -2.10 -14.67
C TYR A 229 2.80 -2.50 -13.29
N VAL A 230 2.33 -3.64 -12.81
CA VAL A 230 2.48 -4.04 -11.41
C VAL A 230 2.80 -5.51 -11.24
N SER A 231 3.38 -5.86 -10.09
CA SER A 231 3.55 -7.27 -9.70
C SER A 231 2.28 -7.86 -9.10
N GLU A 232 2.26 -9.18 -8.95
CA GLU A 232 1.23 -9.91 -8.19
C GLU A 232 1.06 -9.42 -6.76
N ALA A 233 2.07 -8.81 -6.13
CA ALA A 233 1.92 -8.29 -4.76
C ALA A 233 1.06 -7.01 -4.69
N SER A 234 0.71 -6.40 -5.83
CA SER A 234 0.00 -5.11 -5.87
C SER A 234 -1.52 -5.26 -5.67
N LEU A 235 -2.10 -4.32 -4.91
CA LEU A 235 -3.56 -4.15 -4.82
C LEU A 235 -4.19 -3.76 -6.16
N SER A 236 -3.40 -3.29 -7.12
CA SER A 236 -3.84 -2.94 -8.47
C SER A 236 -3.68 -4.08 -9.48
N TYR A 237 -3.32 -5.29 -9.06
CA TYR A 237 -2.99 -6.39 -9.97
C TYR A 237 -4.15 -6.77 -10.90
N ASP A 238 -5.38 -6.88 -10.40
CA ASP A 238 -6.53 -7.33 -11.22
C ASP A 238 -6.92 -6.35 -12.34
N ILE A 239 -6.43 -5.11 -12.27
CA ILE A 239 -6.64 -4.07 -13.29
C ILE A 239 -5.33 -3.62 -13.94
N GLY A 240 -4.22 -4.25 -13.58
CA GLY A 240 -2.88 -3.89 -14.00
C GLY A 240 -2.34 -4.79 -15.09
N ASN A 241 -1.21 -4.38 -15.66
CA ASN A 241 -0.46 -5.13 -16.65
C ASN A 241 0.76 -5.78 -15.96
N THR A 242 1.08 -7.02 -16.32
CA THR A 242 2.17 -7.80 -15.70
C THR A 242 3.39 -7.99 -16.61
N SER A 243 3.27 -7.61 -17.88
CA SER A 243 4.32 -7.60 -18.89
C SER A 243 4.31 -6.25 -19.62
N PHE A 244 5.46 -5.81 -20.14
CA PHE A 244 5.57 -4.57 -20.94
C PHE A 244 5.33 -4.78 -22.45
N GLU A 245 5.06 -6.00 -22.91
CA GLU A 245 4.82 -6.29 -24.34
C GLU A 245 3.71 -5.43 -24.93
N ASN A 246 2.67 -5.15 -24.16
CA ASN A 246 1.56 -4.30 -24.56
C ASN A 246 1.75 -2.83 -24.14
N ILE A 247 2.97 -2.37 -23.82
CA ILE A 247 3.15 -1.00 -23.29
C ILE A 247 2.70 0.10 -24.24
N ASN A 248 2.69 -0.14 -25.55
CA ASN A 248 2.15 0.81 -26.53
C ASN A 248 0.63 0.70 -26.75
N ASN A 249 0.00 -0.37 -26.26
CA ASN A 249 -1.45 -0.53 -26.21
C ASN A 249 -1.88 -1.27 -24.91
N PRO A 250 -1.76 -0.61 -23.73
CA PRO A 250 -2.00 -1.23 -22.44
C PRO A 250 -3.39 -1.85 -22.31
N ASN A 251 -3.51 -2.94 -21.55
CA ASN A 251 -4.80 -3.42 -21.10
C ASN A 251 -5.39 -2.40 -20.11
N MET A 252 -6.68 -2.11 -20.31
CA MET A 252 -7.43 -1.10 -19.56
C MET A 252 -8.83 -1.66 -19.22
N PRO A 253 -8.90 -2.68 -18.35
CA PRO A 253 -10.15 -3.37 -18.05
C PRO A 253 -11.12 -2.49 -17.25
N ASP A 254 -12.34 -2.98 -17.07
CA ASP A 254 -13.25 -2.40 -16.09
C ASP A 254 -12.62 -2.40 -14.68
N ARG A 255 -12.93 -1.36 -13.90
CA ARG A 255 -12.34 -1.11 -12.57
C ARG A 255 -13.35 -1.20 -11.44
N GLU A 256 -14.64 -1.45 -11.71
CA GLU A 256 -15.68 -1.35 -10.69
C GLU A 256 -15.49 -2.40 -9.59
N LYS A 257 -15.29 -3.67 -9.95
CA LYS A 257 -15.03 -4.74 -8.97
C LYS A 257 -13.79 -4.45 -8.13
N TRP A 258 -12.72 -4.00 -8.77
CA TRP A 258 -11.47 -3.63 -8.09
C TRP A 258 -11.69 -2.51 -7.09
N ALA A 259 -12.37 -1.43 -7.48
CA ALA A 259 -12.64 -0.29 -6.60
C ALA A 259 -13.54 -0.68 -5.42
N ASN A 260 -14.54 -1.52 -5.66
CA ASN A 260 -15.40 -2.06 -4.61
C ASN A 260 -14.59 -2.87 -3.58
N GLN A 261 -13.70 -3.76 -4.02
CA GLN A 261 -12.83 -4.52 -3.11
C GLN A 261 -11.82 -3.63 -2.38
N LEU A 262 -11.24 -2.66 -3.08
CA LEU A 262 -10.26 -1.73 -2.54
C LEU A 262 -10.88 -0.86 -1.42
N ALA A 263 -12.13 -0.43 -1.58
CA ALA A 263 -12.86 0.36 -0.59
C ALA A 263 -12.90 -0.30 0.80
N TYR A 264 -12.92 -1.64 0.86
CA TYR A 264 -12.94 -2.40 2.12
C TYR A 264 -11.56 -2.64 2.73
N THR A 265 -10.50 -2.15 2.10
CA THR A 265 -9.15 -2.17 2.69
C THR A 265 -8.92 -1.02 3.66
N GLU A 266 -9.59 0.12 3.45
CA GLU A 266 -9.34 1.40 4.13
C GLU A 266 -10.57 1.88 4.89
N TRP A 267 -10.36 2.52 6.05
CA TRP A 267 -11.40 2.95 7.00
C TRP A 267 -11.14 4.36 7.49
N TRP A 268 -12.18 5.13 7.81
CA TRP A 268 -12.04 6.43 8.49
C TRP A 268 -11.80 6.25 9.99
N THR A 269 -11.23 7.25 10.66
CA THR A 269 -10.90 7.21 12.10
C THR A 269 -12.14 6.92 12.93
N GLU A 270 -13.27 7.54 12.57
CA GLU A 270 -14.55 7.35 13.24
C GLU A 270 -15.07 5.92 13.06
N GLU A 271 -14.91 5.34 11.86
CA GLU A 271 -15.29 3.95 11.60
C GLU A 271 -14.41 2.96 12.37
N ILE A 272 -13.12 3.28 12.53
CA ILE A 272 -12.16 2.52 13.35
C ILE A 272 -12.58 2.54 14.83
N GLU A 273 -12.93 3.72 15.35
CA GLU A 273 -13.42 3.89 16.72
C GLU A 273 -14.74 3.16 16.96
N GLN A 274 -15.63 3.13 15.96
CA GLN A 274 -16.88 2.36 15.98
C GLN A 274 -16.67 0.85 15.90
N GLY A 275 -15.46 0.38 15.58
CA GLY A 275 -15.13 -1.05 15.47
C GLY A 275 -15.62 -1.72 14.19
N LEU A 276 -16.02 -0.95 13.16
CA LEU A 276 -16.45 -1.49 11.87
C LEU A 276 -15.38 -2.37 11.19
N PRO A 277 -14.10 -1.94 11.06
CA PRO A 277 -13.06 -2.81 10.52
C PRO A 277 -12.80 -4.01 11.42
N TRP A 278 -12.77 -3.81 12.75
CA TRP A 278 -12.47 -4.88 13.69
C TRP A 278 -13.49 -6.02 13.58
N LYS A 279 -14.79 -5.71 13.52
CA LYS A 279 -15.84 -6.73 13.38
C LYS A 279 -15.60 -7.66 12.17
N ARG A 280 -15.11 -7.11 11.05
CA ARG A 280 -14.81 -7.89 9.84
C ARG A 280 -13.54 -8.71 10.00
N ILE A 281 -12.48 -8.08 10.50
CA ILE A 281 -11.17 -8.71 10.71
C ILE A 281 -11.29 -9.85 11.72
N LYS A 282 -11.99 -9.64 12.84
CA LYS A 282 -12.26 -10.65 13.87
C LYS A 282 -12.95 -11.88 13.29
N LYS A 283 -14.07 -11.69 12.58
CA LYS A 283 -14.77 -12.79 11.90
C LYS A 283 -13.83 -13.59 11.00
N ARG A 284 -12.97 -12.88 10.25
CA ARG A 284 -11.99 -13.52 9.36
C ARG A 284 -10.88 -14.26 10.11
N LEU A 285 -10.44 -13.74 11.26
CA LEU A 285 -9.48 -14.41 12.13
C LEU A 285 -10.05 -15.73 12.65
N GLU A 286 -11.27 -15.70 13.18
CA GLU A 286 -12.00 -16.88 13.69
C GLU A 286 -12.29 -17.93 12.60
N GLU A 287 -12.46 -17.51 11.34
CA GLU A 287 -12.76 -18.45 10.24
C GLU A 287 -11.52 -19.15 9.67
N LYS A 288 -10.33 -18.55 9.76
CA LYS A 288 -9.18 -18.97 8.94
C LYS A 288 -7.84 -19.01 9.66
N TYR A 289 -7.70 -18.33 10.79
CA TYR A 289 -6.40 -18.13 11.44
C TYR A 289 -6.33 -18.65 12.88
N LEU A 290 -7.49 -18.96 13.48
CA LEU A 290 -7.67 -19.47 14.83
C LEU A 290 -8.53 -20.73 14.76
#